data_AF-A0A353TEE3-F1
#
_entry.id   AF-A0A353TEE3-F1
#
_cell.length_a   1.000
_cell.length_b   1.000
_cell.length_c   1.000
_cell.angle_alpha   90.00
_cell.angle_beta   90.00
_cell.angle_gamma   90.00
#
_symmetry.space_group_name_H-M   'P 1'
#
loop_
_entity.id
_entity.type
_entity.pdbx_description
1 polymer ?
#
loop_
_entity_poly.entity_id
_entity_poly.type
_entity_poly.pdbx_seq_one_letter_code
_entity_poly.pdbx_strand_id
1 'polypeptide(L)'
;SDVDNYTKTLRVTGKRNKQRIIPLSDDTVEKLKKYIQLRDREIENKSSYLFVKKDGNPMYPKMIYNIVRKHLDSIPTLSKRSPHVLRHSFATEMLNNGAEINAVKELLGHSSLASTEVYTHVTFEELKKVYHNAHPRAKN
;
A
#
# COMPACT_ATOMS: atom_id res chain seq x y z
N SER A 1 6.08 -12.91 -9.09
CA SER A 1 5.23 -11.72 -8.96
C SER A 1 5.33 -11.19 -7.55
N ASP A 2 5.19 -9.88 -7.34
CA ASP A 2 5.21 -9.28 -5.99
C ASP A 2 3.86 -9.34 -5.27
N VAL A 3 2.78 -9.65 -5.99
CA VAL A 3 1.44 -9.91 -5.44
C VAL A 3 1.27 -11.41 -5.24
N ASP A 4 0.93 -11.82 -4.03
CA ASP A 4 0.55 -13.20 -3.69
C ASP A 4 -0.95 -13.23 -3.35
N ASN A 5 -1.73 -13.86 -4.24
CA ASN A 5 -3.17 -13.96 -4.12
C ASN A 5 -3.62 -15.03 -3.10
N TYR A 6 -2.76 -16.00 -2.76
CA TYR A 6 -3.08 -17.05 -1.81
C TYR A 6 -2.89 -16.53 -0.38
N THR A 7 -1.73 -15.93 -0.11
CA THR A 7 -1.45 -15.33 1.20
C THR A 7 -2.09 -13.95 1.38
N LYS A 8 -2.63 -13.36 0.30
CA LYS A 8 -3.22 -12.01 0.24
C LYS A 8 -2.21 -10.94 0.69
N THR A 9 -1.03 -10.99 0.10
CA THR A 9 0.07 -10.08 0.46
C THR A 9 0.69 -9.42 -0.76
N LEU A 10 1.29 -8.24 -0.51
CA LEU A 10 2.11 -7.51 -1.45
C LEU A 10 3.52 -7.33 -0.88
N ARG A 11 4.53 -7.81 -1.60
CA ARG A 11 5.93 -7.53 -1.28
C ARG A 11 6.33 -6.19 -1.89
N VAL A 12 6.90 -5.31 -1.07
CA VAL A 12 7.40 -3.99 -1.52
C VAL A 12 8.86 -3.81 -1.14
N THR A 13 9.69 -3.57 -2.15
CA THR A 13 11.11 -3.26 -1.98
C THR A 13 11.33 -1.75 -1.82
N GLY A 14 11.96 -1.34 -0.73
CA GLY A 14 12.29 0.05 -0.41
C GLY A 14 13.78 0.37 -0.51
N LYS A 15 14.19 1.47 0.12
CA LYS A 15 15.58 1.93 0.13
C LYS A 15 16.50 0.86 0.75
N ARG A 16 17.72 0.74 0.22
CA ARG A 16 18.73 -0.27 0.66
C ARG A 16 18.25 -1.72 0.50
N ASN A 17 17.40 -1.99 -0.50
CA ASN A 17 16.83 -3.31 -0.77
C ASN A 17 16.02 -3.89 0.42
N LYS A 18 15.55 -3.04 1.35
CA LYS A 18 14.70 -3.49 2.45
C LYS A 18 13.34 -3.89 1.90
N GLN A 19 12.96 -5.14 2.12
CA GLN A 19 11.65 -5.66 1.73
C GLN A 19 10.68 -5.56 2.91
N ARG A 20 9.41 -5.34 2.60
CA ARG A 20 8.30 -5.45 3.56
C ARG A 20 7.14 -6.17 2.91
N ILE A 21 6.38 -6.90 3.72
CA ILE A 21 5.17 -7.58 3.30
C ILE A 21 3.98 -6.78 3.82
N ILE A 22 3.10 -6.39 2.91
CA ILE A 22 1.89 -5.62 3.22
C ILE A 22 0.69 -6.56 3.06
N PRO A 23 -0.09 -6.84 4.13
CA PRO A 23 -1.33 -7.58 4.01
C PRO A 23 -2.35 -6.78 3.19
N LEU A 24 -3.12 -7.47 2.36
CA LEU A 24 -4.16 -6.90 1.52
C LEU A 24 -5.53 -7.38 1.99
N SER A 25 -6.54 -6.50 1.92
CA SER A 25 -7.93 -6.91 2.08
C SER A 25 -8.42 -7.70 0.86
N ASP A 26 -9.52 -8.43 1.03
CA ASP A 26 -10.11 -9.26 -0.02
C ASP A 26 -10.57 -8.38 -1.19
N ASP A 27 -11.24 -7.26 -0.88
CA ASP A 27 -11.60 -6.23 -1.86
C ASP A 27 -10.39 -5.70 -2.65
N THR A 28 -9.23 -5.53 -2.01
CA THR A 28 -8.02 -5.05 -2.69
C THR A 28 -7.45 -6.12 -3.61
N VAL A 29 -7.44 -7.38 -3.17
CA VAL A 29 -7.00 -8.53 -3.98
C VAL A 29 -7.88 -8.68 -5.22
N GLU A 30 -9.20 -8.60 -5.08
CA GLU A 30 -10.13 -8.71 -6.21
C GLU A 30 -9.97 -7.56 -7.20
N LYS A 31 -9.78 -6.32 -6.73
CA LYS A 31 -9.47 -5.17 -7.60
C LYS A 31 -8.15 -5.35 -8.35
N LEU A 32 -7.13 -5.88 -7.68
CA LEU A 32 -5.83 -6.17 -8.32
C LEU A 32 -5.95 -7.27 -9.38
N LYS A 33 -6.67 -8.36 -9.08
CA LYS A 33 -6.94 -9.43 -10.07
C LYS A 33 -7.65 -8.89 -11.29
N LYS A 34 -8.73 -8.12 -11.10
CA LYS A 34 -9.48 -7.49 -12.20
C LYS A 34 -8.61 -6.56 -13.02
N TYR A 35 -7.76 -5.77 -12.36
CA TYR A 35 -6.79 -4.91 -13.06
C TYR A 35 -5.80 -5.72 -13.89
N ILE A 36 -5.19 -6.76 -13.32
CA ILE A 36 -4.19 -7.61 -14.00
C ILE A 36 -4.83 -8.28 -15.22
N GLN A 37 -6.02 -8.87 -15.08
CA GLN A 37 -6.76 -9.50 -16.18
C GLN A 37 -7.05 -8.51 -17.31
N LEU A 38 -7.53 -7.31 -16.97
CA LEU A 38 -7.81 -6.27 -17.96
C LEU A 38 -6.53 -5.78 -18.64
N ARG A 39 -5.47 -5.52 -17.87
CA ARG A 39 -4.16 -5.09 -18.39
C ARG A 39 -3.64 -6.11 -19.39
N ASP A 40 -3.57 -7.38 -19.01
CA ASP A 40 -2.96 -8.44 -19.82
C ASP A 40 -3.77 -8.75 -21.09
N ARG A 41 -5.08 -8.47 -21.07
CA ARG A 41 -5.95 -8.59 -22.24
C ARG A 41 -5.77 -7.44 -23.24
N GLU A 42 -5.60 -6.21 -22.75
CA GLU A 42 -5.66 -4.99 -23.58
C GLU A 42 -4.28 -4.41 -23.92
N ILE A 43 -3.26 -4.69 -23.10
CA ILE A 43 -1.95 -4.04 -23.15
C ILE A 43 -0.87 -5.11 -22.97
N GLU A 44 0.02 -5.24 -23.95
CA GLU A 44 1.25 -6.00 -23.78
C GLU A 44 2.15 -5.31 -22.74
N ASN A 45 2.40 -5.98 -21.60
CA ASN A 45 3.28 -5.45 -20.58
C ASN A 45 4.75 -5.60 -20.99
N LYS A 46 5.42 -4.48 -21.23
CA LYS A 46 6.83 -4.44 -21.68
C LYS A 46 7.81 -4.33 -20.51
N SER A 47 7.35 -4.56 -19.28
CA SER A 47 8.14 -4.37 -18.06
C SER A 47 7.80 -5.39 -16.97
N SER A 48 8.64 -5.48 -15.94
CA SER A 48 8.36 -6.27 -14.74
C SER A 48 7.43 -5.58 -13.74
N TYR A 49 7.00 -4.34 -14.01
CA TYR A 49 6.19 -3.57 -13.08
C TYR A 49 4.72 -3.97 -13.13
N LEU A 50 4.06 -3.92 -11.96
CA LEU A 50 2.63 -4.18 -11.83
C LEU A 50 1.79 -3.15 -12.60
N PHE A 51 2.09 -1.86 -12.39
CA PHE A 51 1.35 -0.76 -13.03
C PHE A 51 2.08 -0.22 -14.26
N VAL A 52 1.39 -0.25 -15.38
CA VAL A 52 1.89 0.20 -16.69
C VAL A 52 1.00 1.26 -17.32
N LYS A 53 1.60 2.07 -18.18
CA LYS A 53 0.92 2.99 -19.08
C LYS A 53 0.24 2.21 -20.22
N LYS A 54 -0.59 2.92 -21.01
CA LYS A 54 -1.28 2.36 -22.18
C LYS A 54 -0.36 1.80 -23.27
N ASP A 55 0.90 2.24 -23.31
CA ASP A 55 1.93 1.79 -24.25
C ASP A 55 2.72 0.57 -23.74
N GLY A 56 2.36 0.01 -22.58
CA GLY A 56 3.02 -1.14 -21.96
C GLY A 56 4.26 -0.81 -21.12
N ASN A 57 4.72 0.45 -21.15
CA ASN A 57 5.86 0.91 -20.37
C ASN A 57 5.47 1.16 -18.89
N PRO A 58 6.41 1.11 -17.93
CA PRO A 58 6.09 1.30 -16.52
C PRO A 58 5.53 2.70 -16.23
N MET A 59 4.61 2.79 -15.28
CA MET A 59 4.20 4.08 -14.73
C MET A 59 5.32 4.70 -13.91
N TYR A 60 5.50 6.02 -14.00
CA TYR A 60 6.48 6.76 -13.22
C TYR A 60 5.83 7.48 -12.02
N PRO A 61 6.57 7.80 -10.94
CA PRO A 61 6.01 8.31 -9.69
C PRO A 61 5.13 9.56 -9.84
N LYS A 62 5.53 10.52 -10.70
CA LYS A 62 4.75 11.74 -10.97
C LYS A 62 3.38 11.43 -11.61
N MET A 63 3.28 10.38 -12.43
CA MET A 63 2.01 9.96 -13.01
C MET A 63 1.06 9.42 -11.94
N ILE A 64 1.55 8.55 -11.06
CA ILE A 64 0.77 8.02 -9.93
C ILE A 64 0.32 9.17 -9.01
N TYR A 65 1.23 10.11 -8.72
CA TYR A 65 0.90 11.30 -7.93
C TYR A 65 -0.24 12.09 -8.56
N ASN A 66 -0.19 12.36 -9.86
CA ASN A 66 -1.21 13.11 -10.58
C ASN A 66 -2.56 12.36 -10.64
N ILE A 67 -2.54 11.03 -10.82
CA ILE A 67 -3.75 10.19 -10.78
C ILE A 67 -4.41 10.33 -9.41
N VAL A 68 -3.66 10.12 -8.33
CA VAL A 68 -4.18 10.23 -6.96
C VAL A 68 -4.71 11.63 -6.70
N ARG A 69 -3.92 12.67 -7.03
CA ARG A 69 -4.33 14.07 -6.86
C ARG A 69 -5.64 14.36 -7.59
N LYS A 70 -5.76 13.95 -8.86
CA LYS A 70 -6.98 14.14 -9.66
C LYS A 70 -8.21 13.54 -8.98
N HIS A 71 -8.09 12.35 -8.39
CA HIS A 71 -9.20 11.75 -7.64
C HIS A 71 -9.52 12.52 -6.36
N LEU A 72 -8.50 13.01 -5.64
CA LEU A 72 -8.71 13.80 -4.42
C LEU A 72 -9.22 15.23 -4.69
N ASP A 73 -8.94 15.80 -5.88
CA ASP A 73 -9.45 17.11 -6.31
C ASP A 73 -10.98 17.13 -6.40
N SER A 74 -11.62 15.98 -6.63
CA SER A 74 -13.09 15.86 -6.63
C SER A 74 -13.73 15.93 -5.24
N ILE A 75 -12.93 16.00 -4.17
CA ILE A 75 -13.40 16.02 -2.77
C ILE A 75 -13.16 17.42 -2.18
N PRO A 76 -14.21 18.28 -2.09
CA PRO A 76 -14.06 19.68 -1.70
C PRO A 76 -13.50 19.88 -0.29
N THR A 77 -13.79 18.96 0.62
CA THR A 77 -13.41 19.02 2.03
C THR A 77 -11.93 18.72 2.30
N LEU A 78 -11.19 18.20 1.31
CA LEU A 78 -9.77 17.92 1.46
C LEU A 78 -8.92 19.16 1.16
N SER A 79 -8.21 19.66 2.18
CA SER A 79 -7.25 20.77 2.05
C SER A 79 -5.92 20.34 1.42
N LYS A 80 -5.50 19.08 1.61
CA LYS A 80 -4.30 18.49 1.01
C LYS A 80 -4.69 17.34 0.08
N ARG A 81 -4.08 17.29 -1.10
CA ARG A 81 -4.48 16.36 -2.20
C ARG A 81 -3.26 15.69 -2.80
N SER A 82 -2.70 14.73 -2.08
CA SER A 82 -1.52 13.98 -2.50
C SER A 82 -1.53 12.55 -1.93
N PRO A 83 -0.73 11.62 -2.49
CA PRO A 83 -0.58 10.28 -1.92
C PRO A 83 -0.14 10.25 -0.45
N HIS A 84 0.59 11.27 0.00
CA HIS A 84 1.02 11.38 1.40
C HIS A 84 -0.16 11.55 2.36
N VAL A 85 -1.25 12.18 1.92
CA VAL A 85 -2.47 12.33 2.71
C VAL A 85 -3.12 10.98 2.94
N LEU A 86 -3.22 10.16 1.88
CA LEU A 86 -3.75 8.78 2.00
C LEU A 86 -2.91 7.94 2.97
N ARG A 87 -1.59 8.05 2.89
CA ARG A 87 -0.67 7.36 3.82
C ARG A 87 -0.84 7.84 5.26
N HIS A 88 -1.02 9.14 5.47
CA HIS A 88 -1.25 9.70 6.80
C HIS A 88 -2.60 9.26 7.35
N SER A 89 -3.68 9.33 6.56
CA SER A 89 -5.00 8.83 6.95
C SER A 89 -4.94 7.35 7.32
N PHE A 90 -4.22 6.52 6.56
CA PHE A 90 -3.99 5.12 6.91
C PHE A 90 -3.30 4.97 8.28
N ALA A 91 -2.21 5.69 8.54
CA ALA A 91 -1.53 5.66 9.84
C ALA A 91 -2.47 6.06 10.98
N THR A 92 -3.15 7.19 10.84
CA THR A 92 -4.04 7.73 11.86
C THR A 92 -5.20 6.77 12.15
N GLU A 93 -5.80 6.19 11.11
CA GLU A 93 -6.90 5.22 11.26
C GLU A 93 -6.43 3.96 12.00
N MET A 94 -5.27 3.43 11.63
CA MET A 94 -4.70 2.26 12.31
C MET A 94 -4.46 2.55 13.80
N LEU A 95 -3.83 3.69 14.12
CA LEU A 95 -3.55 4.09 15.50
C LEU A 95 -4.84 4.33 16.30
N ASN A 96 -5.84 4.99 15.71
CA ASN A 96 -7.13 5.23 16.34
C ASN A 96 -7.87 3.94 16.67
N ASN A 97 -7.70 2.89 15.86
CA ASN A 97 -8.27 1.57 16.09
C ASN A 97 -7.34 0.64 16.90
N GLY A 98 -6.38 1.20 17.63
CA GLY A 98 -5.55 0.49 18.61
C GLY A 98 -4.38 -0.30 18.02
N ALA A 99 -3.98 -0.05 16.77
CA ALA A 99 -2.76 -0.62 16.23
C ALA A 99 -1.54 -0.12 17.00
N GLU A 100 -0.60 -1.02 17.28
CA GLU A 100 0.69 -0.64 17.85
C GLU A 100 1.49 0.22 16.86
N ILE A 101 2.12 1.28 17.36
CA ILE A 101 2.91 2.22 16.55
C ILE A 101 4.02 1.51 15.75
N ASN A 102 4.64 0.47 16.31
CA ASN A 102 5.69 -0.30 15.65
C ASN A 102 5.15 -1.09 14.45
N ALA A 103 3.98 -1.70 14.59
CA ALA A 103 3.30 -2.38 13.49
C ALA A 103 2.93 -1.39 12.36
N VAL A 104 2.45 -0.19 12.71
CA VAL A 104 2.16 0.87 11.72
C VAL A 104 3.43 1.36 11.02
N LYS A 105 4.55 1.50 11.74
CA LYS A 105 5.86 1.88 11.18
C LYS A 105 6.35 0.85 10.15
N GLU A 106 6.26 -0.44 10.49
CA GLU A 106 6.65 -1.55 9.61
C GLU A 106 5.79 -1.61 8.34
N LEU A 107 4.46 -1.54 8.47
CA LEU A 107 3.53 -1.53 7.33
C LEU A 107 3.82 -0.39 6.35
N LEU A 108 4.15 0.79 6.88
CA LEU A 108 4.45 1.96 6.07
C LEU A 108 5.89 1.97 5.56
N GLY A 109 6.80 1.22 6.17
CA GLY A 109 8.23 1.25 5.86
C GLY A 109 8.87 2.59 6.19
N HIS A 110 8.43 3.26 7.27
CA HIS A 110 9.11 4.46 7.79
C HIS A 110 10.31 4.03 8.63
N SER A 111 11.52 4.30 8.13
CA SER A 111 12.76 4.00 8.86
C SER A 111 13.16 5.07 9.87
N SER A 112 12.41 6.17 10.04
CA SER A 112 12.78 7.24 10.97
C SER A 112 11.59 8.06 11.47
N LEU A 113 11.37 8.06 12.80
CA LEU A 113 11.04 9.26 13.58
C LEU A 113 11.46 8.97 15.04
N ALA A 114 12.62 9.51 15.45
CA ALA A 114 13.36 9.30 16.70
C ALA A 114 14.11 7.96 16.84
N SER A 115 15.40 8.08 17.18
CA SER A 115 16.46 7.07 17.04
C SER A 115 16.70 6.22 18.30
N THR A 116 15.76 6.08 19.23
CA THR A 116 16.05 5.43 20.51
C THR A 116 14.80 4.87 21.19
N GLU A 117 14.08 3.99 20.50
CA GLU A 117 13.11 3.10 21.14
C GLU A 117 13.43 1.66 20.77
N VAL A 118 13.43 0.79 21.77
CA VAL A 118 13.73 -0.64 21.70
C VAL A 118 12.94 -1.27 20.54
N TYR A 119 13.65 -1.79 19.55
CA TYR A 119 13.05 -2.49 18.42
C TYR A 119 12.42 -3.79 18.91
N THR A 120 11.12 -3.80 19.17
CA THR A 120 10.34 -5.04 19.18
C THR A 120 10.19 -5.50 17.74
N HIS A 121 10.77 -6.66 17.42
CA HIS A 121 10.56 -7.31 16.14
C HIS A 121 9.08 -7.71 16.01
N VAL A 122 8.30 -6.91 15.30
CA VAL A 122 6.91 -7.28 14.97
C VAL A 122 6.94 -8.39 13.92
N THR A 123 6.37 -9.54 14.25
CA THR A 123 6.27 -10.68 13.34
C THR A 123 5.24 -10.43 12.25
N PHE A 124 5.32 -11.19 11.14
CA PHE A 124 4.34 -11.09 10.06
C PHE A 124 2.90 -11.40 10.52
N GLU A 125 2.72 -12.43 11.36
CA GLU A 125 1.41 -12.79 11.90
C GLU A 125 0.82 -11.66 12.76
N GLU A 126 1.66 -10.96 13.53
CA GLU A 126 1.24 -9.79 14.30
C GLU A 126 0.86 -8.63 13.37
N LEU A 127 1.63 -8.35 12.32
CA LEU A 127 1.28 -7.33 11.33
C LEU A 127 -0.07 -7.60 10.66
N LYS A 128 -0.31 -8.87 10.30
CA LYS A 128 -1.58 -9.30 9.71
C LYS A 128 -2.74 -9.15 10.69
N LYS A 129 -2.56 -9.59 11.94
CA LYS A 129 -3.55 -9.43 13.02
C LYS A 129 -3.87 -7.96 13.28
N VAL A 130 -2.85 -7.11 13.39
CA VAL A 130 -3.00 -5.67 13.60
C VAL A 130 -3.76 -5.04 12.42
N TYR A 131 -3.40 -5.37 11.19
CA TYR A 131 -4.13 -4.89 10.00
C TYR A 131 -5.61 -5.31 10.02
N HIS A 132 -5.92 -6.58 10.28
CA HIS A 132 -7.31 -7.06 10.32
C HIS A 132 -8.14 -6.45 11.45
N ASN A 133 -7.53 -6.16 12.59
CA ASN A 133 -8.24 -5.59 13.73
C ASN A 133 -8.42 -4.07 13.60
N ALA A 134 -7.43 -3.37 13.05
CA ALA A 134 -7.38 -1.91 13.09
C ALA A 134 -7.76 -1.22 11.77
N HIS A 135 -7.71 -1.90 10.61
CA HIS A 135 -8.07 -1.27 9.35
C HIS A 135 -9.55 -1.51 9.00
N PRO A 136 -10.39 -0.47 8.80
CA PRO A 136 -11.82 -0.64 8.56
C PRO A 136 -12.18 -1.51 7.36
N ARG A 137 -11.33 -1.50 6.33
CA ARG A 137 -11.53 -2.30 5.11
C ARG A 137 -10.89 -3.68 5.14
N ALA A 138 -10.30 -4.11 6.26
CA ALA A 138 -9.67 -5.42 6.34
C ALA A 138 -10.63 -6.58 6.69
N LYS A 139 -11.87 -6.25 7.08
CA LYS A 139 -12.95 -7.23 7.36
C LYS A 139 -13.87 -7.49 6.16
N ASN A 140 -13.64 -6.79 5.04
CA ASN A 140 -14.43 -6.86 3.81
C ASN A 140 -13.64 -7.49 2.65
#